data_AF-A0A954QG40-F1
#
_entry.id   AF-A0A954QG40-F1
#
_cell.length_a   1.000
_cell.length_b   1.000
_cell.length_c   1.000
_cell.angle_alpha   90.00
_cell.angle_beta   90.00
_cell.angle_gamma   90.00
#
_symmetry.space_group_name_H-M   'P 1'
#
loop_
_entity.id
_entity.type
_entity.pdbx_description
1 polymer ?
#
loop_
_entity_poly.entity_id
_entity_poly.type
_entity_poly.pdbx_seq_one_letter_code
_entity_poly.pdbx_strand_id
1 'polypeptide(L)' 'SRHKLERRQHNVETQYGTVVGKLAILADGSMSFSPEYESCRQIAEDKNVALKDVYEEARRAYCG' A
#
# COMPACT_ATOMS: atom_id res chain seq x y z
N SER A 1 -25.05 -2.40 -13.40
CA SER A 1 -24.12 -3.53 -13.17
C SER A 1 -23.13 -3.13 -12.08
N ARG A 2 -23.11 -3.79 -10.92
CA ARG A 2 -22.14 -3.45 -9.86
C ARG A 2 -20.77 -3.99 -10.31
N HIS A 3 -19.96 -3.16 -10.93
CA HIS A 3 -18.53 -3.45 -11.09
C HIS A 3 -17.93 -3.46 -9.68
N LYS A 4 -17.94 -4.64 -9.05
CA LYS A 4 -17.15 -4.87 -7.84
C LYS A 4 -15.71 -4.71 -8.28
N LEU A 5 -15.10 -3.55 -8.03
CA LEU A 5 -13.66 -3.41 -8.17
C LEU A 5 -13.05 -4.54 -7.33
N GLU A 6 -12.41 -5.49 -7.99
CA GLU A 6 -11.73 -6.59 -7.31
C GLU A 6 -10.56 -6.00 -6.55
N ARG A 7 -10.78 -5.74 -5.26
CA ARG A 7 -9.73 -5.32 -4.35
C ARG A 7 -9.01 -6.55 -3.82
N ARG A 8 -7.72 -6.68 -4.11
CA ARG A 8 -6.85 -7.77 -3.61
C ARG A 8 -5.95 -7.20 -2.53
N GLN A 9 -5.75 -7.94 -1.44
CA GLN A 9 -4.69 -7.61 -0.49
C GLN A 9 -3.35 -7.89 -1.16
N HIS A 10 -2.41 -6.97 -1.00
CA HIS A 10 -1.07 -7.07 -1.56
C HIS A 10 -0.06 -6.57 -0.55
N ASN A 11 1.03 -7.31 -0.40
CA ASN A 11 2.09 -7.00 0.54
C ASN A 11 3.28 -6.49 -0.24
N VAL A 12 3.84 -5.37 0.18
CA VAL A 12 5.00 -4.73 -0.45
C VAL A 12 6.14 -4.70 0.56
N GLU A 13 7.29 -5.21 0.16
CA GLU A 13 8.50 -5.17 0.98
C GLU A 13 9.14 -3.78 0.85
N THR A 14 9.26 -3.08 1.97
CA THR A 14 9.89 -1.75 2.04
C THR A 14 11.11 -1.80 2.94
N GLN A 15 11.94 -0.76 2.90
CA GLN A 15 13.10 -0.61 3.79
C GLN A 15 12.71 -0.62 5.29
N TYR A 16 11.48 -0.23 5.62
CA TYR A 16 10.99 -0.19 6.99
C TYR A 16 10.31 -1.49 7.43
N GLY A 17 9.96 -2.36 6.48
CA GLY A 17 9.28 -3.63 6.71
C GLY A 17 8.22 -3.93 5.64
N THR A 18 7.48 -5.01 5.83
CA THR A 18 6.39 -5.40 4.94
C THR A 18 5.17 -4.52 5.19
N VAL A 19 4.82 -3.67 4.22
CA VAL A 19 3.62 -2.85 4.26
C VAL A 19 2.50 -3.59 3.54
N VAL A 20 1.39 -3.80 4.25
CA VAL A 20 0.18 -4.35 3.66
C VAL A 20 -0.58 -3.23 2.96
N GLY A 21 -1.10 -3.51 1.77
CA GLY A 21 -1.93 -2.59 1.01
C GLY A 21 -3.04 -3.30 0.24
N LYS A 22 -3.85 -2.50 -0.44
CA LYS A 22 -4.97 -2.97 -1.26
C LYS A 22 -4.72 -2.56 -2.70
N LEU A 23 -4.70 -3.55 -3.59
CA LEU A 23 -4.73 -3.36 -5.02
C LEU A 23 -6.17 -3.24 -5.47
N ALA A 24 -6.53 -2.14 -6.12
CA ALA A 24 -7.81 -1.94 -6.76
C ALA A 24 -7.63 -1.96 -8.28
N ILE A 25 -8.43 -2.76 -8.98
CA ILE A 25 -8.50 -2.74 -10.43
C ILE A 25 -9.47 -1.63 -10.85
N LEU A 26 -8.95 -0.60 -11.52
CA LEU A 26 -9.70 0.52 -12.05
C LEU A 26 -10.48 0.10 -13.30
N ALA A 27 -11.48 0.90 -13.68
CA ALA A 27 -12.37 0.59 -14.80
C ALA A 27 -11.66 0.60 -16.17
N ASP A 28 -10.51 1.25 -16.27
CA ASP A 28 -9.63 1.28 -17.45
C ASP A 28 -8.68 0.07 -17.53
N GLY A 29 -8.71 -0.83 -16.53
CA GLY A 29 -7.81 -1.99 -16.41
C GLY A 29 -6.51 -1.68 -15.66
N SER A 30 -6.27 -0.44 -15.24
CA SER A 30 -5.10 -0.07 -14.46
C SER A 30 -5.20 -0.58 -13.02
N MET A 31 -4.08 -0.98 -12.43
CA MET A 31 -4.02 -1.37 -11.02
C MET A 31 -3.58 -0.18 -10.17
N SER A 32 -4.39 0.18 -9.18
CA SER A 32 -4.05 1.19 -8.19
C SER A 32 -3.71 0.51 -6.87
N PHE A 33 -2.47 0.65 -6.43
CA PHE A 33 -2.05 0.22 -5.10
C PHE A 33 -2.27 1.35 -4.08
N SER A 34 -2.98 1.01 -3.00
CA SER A 34 -3.17 1.88 -1.84
C SER A 34 -2.59 1.20 -0.60
N PRO A 35 -1.50 1.72 -0.01
CA PRO A 35 -0.97 1.24 1.26
C PRO A 35 -2.05 1.29 2.35
N GLU A 36 -2.07 0.31 3.25
CA GLU A 36 -2.98 0.32 4.39
C GLU A 36 -2.45 1.27 5.47
N TYR A 37 -3.31 2.21 5.88
CA TYR A 37 -2.94 3.26 6.84
C TYR A 37 -2.49 2.67 8.18
N GLU A 38 -3.20 1.68 8.70
CA GLU A 38 -2.86 1.05 9.98
C GLU A 38 -1.51 0.34 9.93
N SER A 39 -1.22 -0.41 8.86
CA SER A 39 0.07 -1.07 8.67
C SER A 39 1.21 -0.06 8.56
N CYS A 40 1.04 1.01 7.78
CA CYS A 40 2.04 2.08 7.66
C CYS A 40 2.27 2.78 9.01
N ARG A 41 1.20 3.03 9.78
CA ARG A 41 1.27 3.68 11.08
C ARG A 41 2.01 2.82 12.09
N GLN A 42 1.70 1.53 12.15
CA GLN A 42 2.36 0.60 13.06
C GLN A 42 3.86 0.50 12.79
N ILE A 43 4.26 0.44 11.52
CA ILE A 43 5.67 0.43 11.11
C ILE A 43 6.34 1.77 11.43
N ALA A 44 5.65 2.89 11.19
CA ALA A 44 6.16 4.22 11.52
C ALA A 44 6.42 4.39 13.02
N GLU A 45 5.49 3.91 13.87
CA GLU A 45 5.64 3.93 15.33
C GLU A 45 6.75 2.97 15.81
N ASP A 46 6.83 1.75 15.25
CA ASP A 46 7.86 0.75 15.58
C ASP A 46 9.27 1.21 15.19
N LYS A 47 9.42 1.75 13.99
CA LYS A 47 10.71 2.23 13.44
C LYS A 47 11.05 3.66 13.84
N ASN A 48 10.13 4.35 14.51
CA ASN A 48 10.24 5.76 14.86
C ASN A 48 10.51 6.67 13.64
N VAL A 49 9.82 6.40 12.53
CA VAL A 49 9.92 7.16 11.27
C VAL A 49 8.61 7.88 10.98
N ALA A 50 8.60 8.85 10.07
CA ALA A 50 7.34 9.50 9.72
C ALA A 50 6.44 8.57 8.90
N LEU A 51 5.14 8.58 9.21
CA LEU A 51 4.13 7.84 8.44
C LEU A 51 4.21 8.15 6.94
N LYS A 52 4.53 9.41 6.61
CA LYS A 52 4.68 9.86 5.22
C LYS A 52 5.82 9.13 4.51
N ASP A 53 6.96 8.95 5.16
CA ASP A 53 8.10 8.21 4.58
C ASP A 53 7.72 6.75 4.32
N VAL A 54 7.06 6.09 5.27
CA VAL A 54 6.58 4.70 5.10
C VAL A 54 5.58 4.60 3.94
N TYR A 55 4.67 5.57 3.83
CA TYR A 55 3.66 5.60 2.79
C TYR A 55 4.27 5.82 1.40
N GLU A 56 5.21 6.76 1.28
CA GLU A 56 5.93 7.02 0.02
C GLU A 56 6.78 5.81 -0.39
N GLU A 57 7.46 5.17 0.56
CA GLU A 57 8.26 3.97 0.28
C GLU A 57 7.39 2.77 -0.12
N ALA A 58 6.25 2.55 0.53
CA ALA A 58 5.31 1.51 0.11
C ALA A 58 4.81 1.75 -1.32
N ARG A 59 4.54 3.01 -1.68
CA ARG A 59 4.10 3.37 -3.03
C ARG A 59 5.22 3.22 -4.06
N ARG A 60 6.45 3.58 -3.69
CA ARG A 60 7.65 3.41 -4.54
C ARG A 60 7.98 1.94 -4.77
N ALA A 61 7.98 1.14 -3.71
CA ALA A 61 8.26 -0.29 -3.79
C ALA A 61 7.21 -1.06 -4.61
N TYR A 62 5.98 -0.56 -4.72
CA TYR A 62 4.99 -1.09 -5.66
C TYR A 62 5.20 -0.65 -7.12
N CYS A 63 5.67 0.60 -7.33
CA CYS A 63 5.88 1.16 -8.67
C CYS A 63 7.26 0.82 -9.27
N GLY A 64 8.09 0.09 -8.52
CA GLY A 64 9.47 -0.29 -8.86
C GLY A 64 9.58 -1.57 -9.67
#